data_AF-A0A0Q8W9F5-F1
#
_entry.id   AF-A0A0Q8W9F5-F1
#
_cell.length_a   1.000
_cell.length_b   1.000
_cell.length_c   1.000
_cell.angle_alpha   90.00
_cell.angle_beta   90.00
_cell.angle_gamma   90.00
#
_symmetry.space_group_name_H-M   'P 1'
#
loop_
_entity.id
_entity.type
_entity.pdbx_description
1 polymer ?
#
loop_
_entity_poly.entity_id
_entity_poly.type
_entity_poly.pdbx_seq_one_letter_code
_entity_poly.pdbx_strand_id
1 'polypeptide(L)'
;MQRFAADWHKQGVSTQTSDTELLVRSRTSVEAFGVIYARHAPAVHRYLSRRAGAATAEDLLAEVFTVAVEARLRVKPHSSGSALPWLYGIARNVLRSHLRQRNPRSPHDDSFDLDWDAVDARLDASSLRSRLRQALDQLSPGEREVLLLVGWEQLTVSEAAEALGISDVAARSRLHRARTRAESLLSAISPQPHRQES
;
A
#
# COMPACT_ATOMS: atom_id res chain seq x y z
N MET A 1 15.49 -18.02 -6.48
CA MET A 1 15.52 -16.95 -5.46
C MET A 1 16.24 -17.30 -4.15
N GLN A 2 16.50 -18.56 -3.79
CA GLN A 2 17.13 -18.91 -2.50
C GLN A 2 18.64 -18.62 -2.37
N ARG A 3 19.38 -18.50 -3.49
CA ARG A 3 20.84 -18.29 -3.46
C ARG A 3 21.29 -16.90 -3.03
N PHE A 4 20.42 -15.89 -3.07
CA PHE A 4 20.80 -14.54 -2.65
C PHE A 4 20.80 -14.37 -1.13
N ALA A 5 20.02 -15.13 -0.36
CA ALA A 5 19.90 -14.94 1.10
C ALA A 5 21.11 -15.43 1.92
N ALA A 6 22.00 -16.26 1.35
CA ALA A 6 23.08 -16.90 2.08
C ALA A 6 24.35 -16.03 2.25
N ASP A 7 24.55 -15.00 1.41
CA ASP A 7 25.80 -14.23 1.37
C ASP A 7 25.84 -12.98 2.27
N TRP A 8 24.69 -12.52 2.82
CA TRP A 8 24.62 -11.28 3.62
C TRP A 8 25.33 -11.35 4.98
N HIS A 9 25.62 -12.56 5.49
CA HIS A 9 26.21 -12.75 6.82
C HIS A 9 27.70 -12.38 6.92
N LYS A 10 28.40 -12.14 5.80
CA LYS A 10 29.83 -11.80 5.80
C LYS A 10 30.15 -10.33 6.12
N GLN A 11 29.15 -9.45 6.24
CA GLN A 11 29.35 -8.00 6.49
C GLN A 11 28.54 -7.43 7.67
N GLY A 12 28.18 -8.25 8.66
CA GLY A 12 27.64 -7.76 9.94
C GLY A 12 26.22 -7.16 9.89
N VAL A 13 25.46 -7.41 8.82
CA VAL A 13 24.03 -7.05 8.76
C VAL A 13 23.19 -8.26 9.17
N SER A 14 22.71 -8.24 10.41
CA SER A 14 21.82 -9.28 10.93
C SER A 14 20.38 -9.03 10.47
N THR A 15 19.60 -10.09 10.28
CA THR A 15 18.14 -10.00 10.06
C THR A 15 17.41 -9.31 11.21
N GLN A 16 18.05 -9.19 12.38
CA GLN A 16 17.54 -8.48 13.57
C GLN A 16 17.73 -6.96 13.53
N THR A 17 18.53 -6.41 12.59
CA THR A 17 18.79 -4.97 12.51
C THR A 17 17.51 -4.20 12.15
N SER A 18 17.22 -3.12 12.89
CA SER A 18 16.03 -2.27 12.65
C SER A 18 16.07 -1.59 11.28
N ASP A 19 14.92 -1.27 10.68
CA ASP A 19 14.92 -0.56 9.39
C ASP A 19 15.55 0.82 9.52
N THR A 20 15.35 1.52 10.64
CA THR A 20 16.02 2.80 10.93
C THR A 20 17.53 2.69 10.77
N GLU A 21 18.14 1.69 11.40
CA GLU A 21 19.58 1.48 11.34
C GLU A 21 20.03 1.07 9.94
N LEU A 22 19.27 0.19 9.27
CA LEU A 22 19.54 -0.21 7.89
C LEU A 22 19.47 0.99 6.92
N LEU A 23 18.47 1.87 7.06
CA LEU A 23 18.34 3.08 6.24
C LEU A 23 19.53 4.03 6.46
N VAL A 24 19.97 4.21 7.70
CA VAL A 24 21.15 5.04 8.01
C VAL A 24 22.41 4.44 7.37
N ARG A 25 22.65 3.13 7.56
CA ARG A 25 23.79 2.42 6.96
C ARG A 25 23.73 2.40 5.43
N SER A 26 22.52 2.37 4.86
CA SER A 26 22.32 2.30 3.41
C SER A 26 22.89 3.49 2.66
N ARG A 27 23.14 4.61 3.35
CA ARG A 27 23.77 5.81 2.78
C ARG A 27 25.17 5.54 2.26
N THR A 28 25.89 4.57 2.83
CA THR A 28 27.25 4.21 2.44
C THR A 28 27.43 2.74 2.07
N SER A 29 26.43 1.88 2.31
CA SER A 29 26.45 0.45 1.94
C SER A 29 25.21 0.07 1.13
N VAL A 30 25.40 -0.47 -0.06
CA VAL A 30 24.29 -0.96 -0.91
C VAL A 30 23.71 -2.24 -0.30
N GLU A 31 24.52 -3.03 0.38
CA GLU A 31 24.15 -4.27 1.06
C GLU A 31 23.13 -4.01 2.18
N ALA A 32 23.31 -2.92 2.95
CA ALA A 32 22.33 -2.52 3.96
C ALA A 32 20.96 -2.18 3.34
N PHE A 33 20.94 -1.57 2.16
CA PHE A 33 19.70 -1.33 1.42
C PHE A 33 19.09 -2.63 0.88
N GLY A 34 19.93 -3.58 0.46
CA GLY A 34 19.47 -4.88 -0.02
C GLY A 34 18.66 -5.66 1.04
N VAL A 35 18.95 -5.47 2.32
CA VAL A 35 18.14 -6.03 3.42
C VAL A 35 16.77 -5.35 3.54
N ILE A 36 16.70 -4.02 3.36
CA ILE A 36 15.42 -3.29 3.27
C ILE A 36 14.59 -3.82 2.09
N TYR A 37 15.22 -3.99 0.92
CA TYR A 37 14.58 -4.58 -0.25
C TYR A 37 14.02 -5.97 0.06
N ALA A 38 14.86 -6.89 0.55
CA ALA A 38 14.45 -8.26 0.82
C ALA A 38 13.31 -8.35 1.84
N ARG A 39 13.30 -7.46 2.85
CA ARG A 39 12.29 -7.40 3.91
C ARG A 39 10.95 -6.89 3.41
N HIS A 40 10.95 -5.87 2.54
CA HIS A 40 9.73 -5.11 2.22
C HIS A 40 9.21 -5.27 0.80
N ALA A 41 10.01 -5.76 -0.14
CA ALA A 41 9.59 -5.98 -1.52
C ALA A 41 8.30 -6.83 -1.63
N PRO A 42 8.09 -7.91 -0.84
CA PRO A 42 6.83 -8.67 -0.90
C PRO A 42 5.60 -7.83 -0.51
N ALA A 43 5.72 -6.92 0.45
CA ALA A 43 4.62 -6.07 0.89
C ALA A 43 4.29 -4.99 -0.15
N VAL A 44 5.33 -4.31 -0.67
CA VAL A 44 5.19 -3.33 -1.75
C VAL A 44 4.63 -3.99 -3.03
N HIS A 45 5.08 -5.18 -3.39
CA HIS A 45 4.56 -5.92 -4.53
C HIS A 45 3.06 -6.23 -4.38
N ARG A 46 2.61 -6.70 -3.20
CA ARG A 46 1.18 -6.93 -2.94
C ARG A 46 0.37 -5.63 -3.02
N TYR A 47 0.89 -4.54 -2.46
CA TYR A 47 0.25 -3.22 -2.55
C TYR A 47 0.03 -2.79 -4.00
N LEU A 48 1.04 -2.97 -4.86
CA LEU A 48 0.99 -2.65 -6.29
C LEU A 48 0.07 -3.61 -7.06
N SER A 49 0.18 -4.92 -6.80
CA SER A 49 -0.65 -5.96 -7.44
C SER A 49 -2.14 -5.68 -7.23
N ARG A 50 -2.53 -5.32 -6.01
CA ARG A 50 -3.92 -4.97 -5.68
C ARG A 50 -4.44 -3.71 -6.37
N ARG A 51 -3.59 -2.87 -6.96
CA ARG A 51 -3.95 -1.56 -7.52
C ARG A 51 -3.64 -1.37 -9.01
N ALA A 52 -2.84 -2.26 -9.59
CA ALA A 52 -2.42 -2.19 -11.00
C ALA A 52 -2.46 -3.56 -11.70
N GLY A 53 -2.84 -4.61 -10.96
CA GLY A 53 -2.78 -6.00 -11.40
C GLY A 53 -1.38 -6.60 -11.30
N ALA A 54 -1.33 -7.93 -11.21
CA ALA A 54 -0.08 -8.68 -11.04
C ALA A 54 0.92 -8.44 -12.19
N ALA A 55 0.45 -8.34 -13.43
CA ALA A 55 1.30 -8.16 -14.60
C ALA A 55 2.08 -6.83 -14.58
N THR A 56 1.48 -5.77 -14.05
CA THR A 56 2.12 -4.44 -13.97
C THR A 56 2.96 -4.28 -12.70
N ALA A 57 2.67 -5.05 -11.67
CA ALA A 57 3.24 -4.86 -10.34
C ALA A 57 4.76 -5.10 -10.28
N GLU A 58 5.30 -6.02 -11.08
CA GLU A 58 6.73 -6.32 -11.11
C GLU A 58 7.55 -5.12 -11.62
N ASP A 59 7.12 -4.50 -12.73
CA ASP A 59 7.78 -3.32 -13.30
C ASP A 59 7.72 -2.12 -12.34
N LEU A 60 6.54 -1.88 -11.76
CA LEU A 60 6.36 -0.79 -10.79
C LEU A 60 7.18 -1.04 -9.52
N LEU A 61 7.34 -2.30 -9.08
CA LEU A 61 8.17 -2.63 -7.92
C LEU A 61 9.64 -2.26 -8.18
N ALA A 62 10.15 -2.58 -9.38
CA ALA A 62 11.50 -2.21 -9.77
C ALA A 62 11.69 -0.69 -9.74
N GLU A 63 10.74 0.07 -10.31
CA GLU A 63 10.77 1.53 -10.31
C GLU A 63 10.73 2.10 -8.88
N VAL A 64 9.88 1.56 -8.01
CA VAL A 64 9.80 1.97 -6.60
C VAL A 64 11.15 1.82 -5.91
N PHE A 65 11.83 0.68 -6.08
CA PHE A 65 13.10 0.47 -5.43
C PHE A 65 14.25 1.24 -6.07
N THR A 66 14.21 1.55 -7.36
CA THR A 66 15.13 2.52 -7.98
C THR A 66 14.99 3.90 -7.33
N VAL A 67 13.76 4.41 -7.23
CA VAL A 67 13.50 5.71 -6.57
C VAL A 67 13.88 5.66 -5.09
N ALA A 68 13.60 4.56 -4.39
CA ALA A 68 13.93 4.40 -2.98
C ALA A 68 15.45 4.37 -2.75
N VAL A 69 16.21 3.69 -3.62
CA VAL A 69 17.68 3.73 -3.58
C VAL A 69 18.14 5.18 -3.65
N GLU A 70 17.71 5.97 -4.62
CA GLU A 70 18.12 7.38 -4.74
C GLU A 70 17.69 8.23 -3.54
N ALA A 71 16.45 8.05 -3.08
CA ALA A 71 15.87 8.83 -1.99
C ALA A 71 16.41 8.46 -0.59
N ARG A 72 17.06 7.30 -0.42
CA ARG A 72 17.62 6.83 0.86
C ARG A 72 18.61 7.80 1.51
N LEU A 73 19.26 8.64 0.72
CA LEU A 73 20.20 9.65 1.21
C LEU A 73 19.50 10.78 1.99
N ARG A 74 18.21 11.02 1.71
CA ARG A 74 17.44 12.14 2.25
C ARG A 74 16.34 11.72 3.21
N VAL A 75 16.00 10.43 3.24
CA VAL A 75 14.94 9.91 4.12
C VAL A 75 15.30 10.13 5.59
N LYS A 76 14.28 10.52 6.35
CA LYS A 76 14.30 10.52 7.81
C LYS A 76 13.48 9.32 8.27
N PRO A 77 14.05 8.37 9.03
CA PRO A 77 13.31 7.22 9.50
C PRO A 77 12.09 7.62 10.33
N HIS A 78 10.99 6.90 10.15
CA HIS A 78 9.77 7.10 10.94
C HIS A 78 9.98 6.68 12.40
N SER A 79 9.22 7.26 13.32
CA SER A 79 9.28 6.93 14.75
C SER A 79 8.91 5.47 15.06
N SER A 80 8.13 4.81 14.20
CA SER A 80 7.83 3.37 14.29
C SER A 80 9.07 2.48 14.12
N GLY A 81 10.13 3.00 13.51
CA GLY A 81 11.30 2.22 13.13
C GLY A 81 11.15 1.35 11.88
N SER A 82 10.00 1.40 11.20
CA SER A 82 9.71 0.72 9.92
C SER A 82 10.04 1.62 8.71
N ALA A 83 10.59 1.03 7.64
CA ALA A 83 10.77 1.71 6.35
C ALA A 83 9.52 1.62 5.45
N LEU A 84 8.56 0.76 5.81
CA LEU A 84 7.41 0.45 4.98
C LEU A 84 6.49 1.66 4.68
N PRO A 85 6.22 2.58 5.64
CA PRO A 85 5.40 3.77 5.36
C PRO A 85 6.03 4.65 4.27
N TRP A 86 7.33 4.88 4.35
CA TRP A 86 8.10 5.62 3.34
C TRP A 86 8.07 4.92 1.98
N LEU A 87 8.28 3.59 1.94
CA LEU A 87 8.20 2.81 0.71
C LEU A 87 6.82 2.85 0.07
N TYR A 88 5.74 2.81 0.85
CA TYR A 88 4.38 2.98 0.31
C TYR A 88 4.13 4.38 -0.22
N GLY A 89 4.71 5.42 0.39
CA GLY A 89 4.66 6.77 -0.18
C GLY A 89 5.31 6.85 -1.56
N ILE A 90 6.46 6.17 -1.75
CA ILE A 90 7.10 6.06 -3.07
C ILE A 90 6.22 5.25 -4.03
N ALA A 91 5.74 4.08 -3.61
CA ALA A 91 4.87 3.21 -4.41
C ALA A 91 3.62 3.92 -4.90
N ARG A 92 2.98 4.70 -4.03
CA ARG A 92 1.83 5.53 -4.35
C ARG A 92 2.14 6.55 -5.45
N ASN A 93 3.31 7.21 -5.38
CA ASN A 93 3.71 8.22 -6.35
C ASN A 93 4.09 7.61 -7.71
N VAL A 94 4.80 6.48 -7.70
CA VAL A 94 5.12 5.69 -8.91
C VAL A 94 3.83 5.23 -9.60
N LEU A 95 2.93 4.59 -8.84
CA LEU A 95 1.65 4.13 -9.35
C LEU A 95 0.80 5.27 -9.94
N ARG A 96 0.70 6.39 -9.23
CA ARG A 96 -0.03 7.57 -9.72
C ARG A 96 0.55 8.10 -11.03
N SER A 97 1.88 8.12 -11.15
CA SER A 97 2.57 8.56 -12.36
C SER A 97 2.29 7.59 -13.52
N HIS A 98 2.32 6.29 -13.27
CA HIS A 98 1.97 5.25 -14.25
C HIS A 98 0.53 5.39 -14.76
N LEU A 99 -0.45 5.54 -13.85
CA LEU A 99 -1.87 5.66 -14.23
C LEU A 99 -2.13 6.92 -15.06
N ARG A 100 -1.48 8.05 -14.73
CA ARG A 100 -1.59 9.30 -15.51
C ARG A 100 -1.04 9.15 -16.93
N GLN A 101 0.05 8.41 -17.11
CA GLN A 101 0.62 8.14 -18.43
C GLN A 101 -0.29 7.23 -19.27
N ARG A 102 -0.96 6.26 -18.62
CA ARG A 102 -1.86 5.32 -19.28
C ARG A 102 -3.19 5.94 -19.69
N ASN A 103 -3.69 6.96 -18.98
CA ASN A 103 -4.91 7.69 -19.35
C ASN A 103 -4.71 9.22 -19.41
N PRO A 104 -4.05 9.74 -20.47
CA PRO A 104 -3.76 11.17 -20.59
C PRO A 104 -5.01 12.07 -20.67
N ARG A 105 -6.17 11.49 -21.01
CA ARG A 105 -7.44 12.21 -21.17
C ARG A 105 -8.15 12.47 -19.82
N SER A 106 -7.74 11.79 -18.75
CA SER A 106 -8.25 11.99 -17.39
C SER A 106 -7.12 12.20 -16.37
N PRO A 107 -6.34 13.28 -16.47
CA PRO A 107 -5.14 13.49 -15.64
C PRO A 107 -5.42 13.71 -14.14
N HIS A 108 -6.69 13.92 -13.77
CA HIS A 108 -7.15 14.08 -12.38
C HIS A 108 -7.73 12.78 -11.79
N ASP A 109 -7.78 11.71 -12.58
CA ASP A 109 -8.20 10.40 -12.10
C ASP A 109 -7.03 9.73 -11.35
N ASP A 110 -6.83 10.16 -10.11
CA ASP A 110 -5.91 9.51 -9.16
C ASP A 110 -6.58 8.27 -8.51
N SER A 111 -7.67 7.75 -9.10
CA SER A 111 -8.33 6.56 -8.57
C SER A 111 -7.50 5.31 -8.92
N PHE A 112 -6.96 4.67 -7.88
CA PHE A 112 -6.40 3.33 -8.02
C PHE A 112 -7.50 2.35 -8.43
N ASP A 113 -7.29 1.65 -9.54
CA ASP A 113 -8.19 0.61 -10.00
C ASP A 113 -7.84 -0.68 -9.24
N LEU A 114 -8.67 -1.03 -8.26
CA LEU A 114 -8.38 -2.17 -7.42
C LEU A 114 -8.56 -3.46 -8.24
N ASP A 115 -7.50 -4.26 -8.34
CA ASP A 115 -7.60 -5.60 -8.89
C ASP A 115 -8.29 -6.52 -7.87
N TRP A 116 -9.60 -6.59 -7.98
CA TRP A 116 -10.46 -7.40 -7.13
C TRP A 116 -10.32 -8.91 -7.40
N ASP A 117 -9.81 -9.29 -8.56
CA ASP A 117 -9.58 -10.69 -8.92
C ASP A 117 -8.31 -11.23 -8.24
N ALA A 118 -7.35 -10.34 -7.94
CA ALA A 118 -6.20 -10.63 -7.07
C ALA A 118 -6.56 -10.75 -5.57
N VAL A 119 -7.82 -10.47 -5.17
CA VAL A 119 -8.30 -10.62 -3.78
C VAL A 119 -8.96 -12.00 -3.63
N ASP A 120 -8.47 -12.79 -2.67
CA ASP A 120 -8.70 -14.23 -2.44
C ASP A 120 -10.10 -14.78 -2.79
N ALA A 121 -10.13 -15.85 -3.61
CA ALA A 121 -11.28 -16.30 -4.37
C ALA A 121 -12.16 -17.37 -3.66
N ARG A 122 -13.10 -16.95 -2.79
CA ARG A 122 -14.24 -17.79 -2.33
C ARG A 122 -15.59 -17.32 -2.88
N LEU A 123 -16.47 -18.26 -3.26
CA LEU A 123 -17.74 -18.01 -3.96
C LEU A 123 -18.77 -17.21 -3.14
N ASP A 124 -18.87 -17.45 -1.82
CA ASP A 124 -19.68 -16.61 -0.92
C ASP A 124 -19.14 -15.17 -0.79
N ALA A 125 -17.86 -14.97 -1.12
CA ALA A 125 -17.24 -13.67 -1.15
C ALA A 125 -17.50 -12.90 -2.45
N SER A 126 -18.12 -13.48 -3.50
CA SER A 126 -18.38 -12.75 -4.76
C SER A 126 -19.37 -11.59 -4.58
N SER A 127 -20.55 -11.86 -3.99
CA SER A 127 -21.54 -10.81 -3.68
C SER A 127 -20.99 -9.80 -2.67
N LEU A 128 -20.32 -10.27 -1.61
CA LEU A 128 -19.68 -9.38 -0.64
C LEU A 128 -18.58 -8.51 -1.27
N ARG A 129 -17.76 -9.07 -2.17
CA ARG A 129 -16.72 -8.33 -2.90
C ARG A 129 -17.32 -7.29 -3.84
N SER A 130 -18.40 -7.61 -4.54
CA SER A 130 -19.07 -6.62 -5.39
C SER A 130 -19.61 -5.45 -4.56
N ARG A 131 -20.18 -5.71 -3.39
CA ARG A 131 -20.66 -4.66 -2.47
C ARG A 131 -19.52 -3.85 -1.87
N LEU A 132 -18.44 -4.52 -1.47
CA LEU A 132 -17.23 -3.86 -0.96
C LEU A 132 -16.61 -2.97 -2.04
N ARG A 133 -16.52 -3.44 -3.28
CA ARG A 133 -16.08 -2.67 -4.44
C ARG A 133 -16.90 -1.40 -4.61
N GLN A 134 -18.23 -1.55 -4.71
CA GLN A 134 -19.14 -0.40 -4.85
C GLN A 134 -19.02 0.58 -3.69
N ALA A 135 -18.82 0.10 -2.46
CA ALA A 135 -18.64 0.97 -1.30
C ALA A 135 -17.31 1.73 -1.36
N LEU A 136 -16.20 1.06 -1.73
CA LEU A 136 -14.90 1.69 -1.86
C LEU A 136 -14.84 2.68 -3.02
N ASP A 137 -15.49 2.39 -4.15
CA ASP A 137 -15.52 3.28 -5.33
C ASP A 137 -16.27 4.59 -5.07
N GLN A 138 -17.14 4.62 -4.06
CA GLN A 138 -17.84 5.83 -3.62
C GLN A 138 -17.07 6.65 -2.58
N LEU A 139 -15.92 6.17 -2.11
CA LEU A 139 -15.03 6.95 -1.24
C LEU A 139 -14.17 7.88 -2.10
N SER A 140 -13.80 9.05 -1.56
CA SER A 140 -12.77 9.85 -2.23
C SER A 140 -11.45 9.09 -2.29
N PRO A 141 -10.57 9.34 -3.29
CA PRO A 141 -9.30 8.63 -3.41
C PRO A 141 -8.45 8.66 -2.13
N GLY A 142 -8.45 9.79 -1.41
CA GLY A 142 -7.73 9.94 -0.14
C GLY A 142 -8.36 9.18 1.04
N GLU A 143 -9.69 9.05 1.08
CA GLU A 143 -10.39 8.27 2.10
C GLU A 143 -10.24 6.77 1.86
N ARG A 144 -10.38 6.34 0.60
CA ARG A 144 -10.13 4.95 0.20
C ARG A 144 -8.70 4.55 0.53
N GLU A 145 -7.72 5.36 0.15
CA GLU A 145 -6.32 4.99 0.35
C GLU A 145 -5.92 4.90 1.83
N VAL A 146 -6.37 5.82 2.69
CA VAL A 146 -6.09 5.70 4.13
C VAL A 146 -6.75 4.47 4.74
N LEU A 147 -7.97 4.13 4.29
CA LEU A 147 -8.68 2.95 4.77
C LEU A 147 -7.95 1.66 4.36
N LEU A 148 -7.44 1.58 3.14
CA LEU A 148 -6.71 0.41 2.64
C LEU A 148 -5.32 0.27 3.25
N LEU A 149 -4.58 1.37 3.45
CA LEU A 149 -3.28 1.33 4.12
C LEU A 149 -3.40 0.79 5.55
N VAL A 150 -4.46 1.18 6.28
CA VAL A 150 -4.70 0.68 7.63
C VAL A 150 -5.30 -0.72 7.62
N GLY A 151 -6.29 -0.99 6.77
CA GLY A 151 -7.06 -2.23 6.78
C GLY A 151 -6.37 -3.42 6.10
N TRP A 152 -5.63 -3.19 5.01
CA TRP A 152 -4.96 -4.24 4.25
C TRP A 152 -3.46 -4.29 4.47
N GLU A 153 -2.82 -3.12 4.54
CA GLU A 153 -1.38 -3.05 4.75
C GLU A 153 -0.99 -2.96 6.22
N GLN A 154 -1.98 -2.97 7.11
CA GLN A 154 -1.83 -2.99 8.58
C GLN A 154 -0.97 -1.86 9.14
N LEU A 155 -0.92 -0.71 8.44
CA LEU A 155 -0.28 0.47 8.98
C LEU A 155 -1.08 1.04 10.14
N THR A 156 -0.37 1.59 11.12
CA THR A 156 -0.95 2.53 12.07
C THR A 156 -1.39 3.81 11.35
N VAL A 157 -2.23 4.63 12.00
CA VAL A 157 -2.72 5.87 11.39
C VAL A 157 -1.59 6.88 11.13
N SER A 158 -0.57 6.93 12.00
CA SER A 158 0.59 7.80 11.83
C SER A 158 1.47 7.35 10.66
N GLU A 159 1.70 6.05 10.52
CA GLU A 159 2.40 5.48 9.37
C GLU A 159 1.64 5.73 8.06
N ALA A 160 0.32 5.56 8.06
CA ALA A 160 -0.50 5.92 6.90
C ALA A 160 -0.43 7.42 6.58
N ALA A 161 -0.34 8.29 7.60
CA ALA A 161 -0.17 9.72 7.40
C ALA A 161 1.14 10.05 6.69
N GLU A 162 2.24 9.40 7.07
CA GLU A 162 3.54 9.54 6.40
C GLU A 162 3.48 9.06 4.95
N ALA A 163 2.95 7.84 4.71
CA ALA A 163 2.81 7.28 3.37
C ALA A 163 1.98 8.18 2.44
N LEU A 164 0.97 8.87 2.99
CA LEU A 164 0.10 9.78 2.26
C LEU A 164 0.66 11.20 2.15
N GLY A 165 1.72 11.55 2.88
CA GLY A 165 2.25 12.92 2.95
C GLY A 165 1.28 13.93 3.56
N ILE A 166 0.49 13.51 4.56
CA ILE A 166 -0.50 14.37 5.25
C ILE A 166 -0.25 14.41 6.75
N SER A 167 -0.93 15.32 7.47
CA SER A 167 -0.85 15.35 8.93
C SER A 167 -1.57 14.16 9.56
N ASP A 168 -1.09 13.73 10.73
CA ASP A 168 -1.69 12.66 11.54
C ASP A 168 -3.15 12.98 11.95
N VAL A 169 -3.46 14.27 12.19
CA VAL A 169 -4.83 14.76 12.40
C VAL A 169 -5.69 14.55 11.15
N ALA A 170 -5.17 14.90 9.97
CA ALA A 170 -5.89 14.71 8.70
C ALA A 170 -6.10 13.22 8.39
N ALA A 171 -5.12 12.37 8.68
CA ALA A 171 -5.23 10.91 8.49
C ALA A 171 -6.31 10.31 9.39
N ARG A 172 -6.34 10.64 10.70
CA ARG A 172 -7.42 10.22 11.62
C ARG A 172 -8.80 10.66 11.14
N SER A 173 -8.92 11.94 10.75
CA SER A 173 -10.17 12.52 10.27
C SER A 173 -10.67 11.82 9.00
N ARG A 174 -9.78 11.58 8.03
CA ARG A 174 -10.10 10.84 6.79
C ARG A 174 -10.49 9.39 7.08
N LEU A 175 -9.74 8.70 7.94
CA LEU A 175 -10.04 7.30 8.28
C LEU A 175 -11.40 7.16 8.97
N HIS A 176 -11.72 8.07 9.90
CA HIS A 176 -13.03 8.08 10.54
C HIS A 176 -14.15 8.24 9.52
N ARG A 177 -14.06 9.26 8.64
CA ARG A 177 -15.05 9.45 7.57
C ARG A 177 -15.14 8.25 6.62
N ALA A 178 -14.00 7.69 6.23
CA ALA A 178 -13.95 6.52 5.35
C ALA A 178 -14.70 5.32 5.95
N ARG A 179 -14.48 5.03 7.25
CA ARG A 179 -15.19 3.97 7.97
C ARG A 179 -16.69 4.22 8.05
N THR A 180 -17.10 5.40 8.51
CA THR A 180 -18.53 5.76 8.61
C THR A 180 -19.24 5.67 7.27
N ARG A 181 -18.63 6.17 6.19
CA ARG A 181 -19.20 6.09 4.84
C ARG A 181 -19.24 4.66 4.33
N ALA A 182 -18.17 3.88 4.48
CA ALA A 182 -18.14 2.49 4.05
C ALA A 182 -19.19 1.64 4.79
N GLU A 183 -19.35 1.82 6.09
CA GLU A 183 -20.38 1.15 6.90
C GLU A 183 -21.79 1.49 6.44
N SER A 184 -22.06 2.78 6.20
CA SER A 184 -23.36 3.24 5.68
C SER A 184 -23.68 2.66 4.31
N LEU A 185 -22.69 2.66 3.39
CA LEU A 185 -22.84 2.09 2.05
C LEU A 185 -23.06 0.58 2.08
N LEU A 186 -22.29 -0.16 2.86
CA LEU A 186 -22.46 -1.62 2.98
C LEU A 186 -23.82 -1.99 3.59
N SER A 187 -24.33 -1.19 4.52
CA SER A 187 -25.66 -1.38 5.10
C SER A 187 -26.77 -1.11 4.07
N ALA A 188 -26.62 -0.07 3.24
CA ALA A 188 -27.58 0.25 2.19
C ALA A 188 -27.61 -0.78 1.04
N ILE A 189 -26.48 -1.45 0.76
CA ILE A 189 -26.39 -2.49 -0.28
C ILE A 189 -26.77 -3.89 0.27
N SER A 190 -27.12 -4.02 1.55
CA SER A 190 -27.59 -5.30 2.09
C SER A 190 -28.99 -5.63 1.57
N PRO A 191 -29.26 -6.86 1.09
CA PRO A 191 -30.58 -7.23 0.60
C PRO A 191 -31.59 -7.08 1.73
N GLN A 192 -32.71 -6.39 1.48
CA GLN A 192 -33.81 -6.39 2.44
C GLN A 192 -34.22 -7.85 2.71
N PRO A 193 -34.38 -8.27 3.97
CA PRO A 193 -34.87 -9.61 4.24
C PRO A 193 -36.20 -9.76 3.52
N HIS A 194 -36.30 -10.81 2.69
CA HIS A 194 -37.54 -11.16 2.02
C HIS A 194 -38.64 -11.20 3.07
N ARG A 195 -39.53 -10.19 3.05
CA ARG A 195 -40.76 -10.22 3.83
C ARG A 195 -41.56 -11.40 3.26
N GLN A 196 -41.53 -12.53 3.96
CA GLN A 196 -42.49 -13.61 3.74
C GLN A 196 -43.84 -13.07 4.19
N GLU A 197 -44.60 -12.53 3.24
CA GLU A 197 -46.04 -12.34 3.40
C GLU A 197 -46.67 -13.74 3.47
N SER A 198 -47.27 -14.04 4.63
CA SER A 198 -48.12 -15.21 4.87
C SER A 198 -49.54 -14.91 4.43
#